data_AF-A0A062UL53-F1
#
_entry.id   AF-A0A062UL53-F1
#
_cell.length_a   1.000
_cell.length_b   1.000
_cell.length_c   1.000
_cell.angle_alpha   90.00
_cell.angle_beta   90.00
_cell.angle_gamma   90.00
#
_symmetry.space_group_name_H-M   'P 1'
#
loop_
_entity.id
_entity.type
_entity.pdbx_description
1 polymer ?
#
loop_
_entity_poly.entity_id
_entity_poly.type
_entity_poly.pdbx_seq_one_letter_code
_entity_poly.pdbx_strand_id
1 'polypeptide(L)'
;MIAAGAALAAATACTSGGGGSRTPDEFRVVTKAPLIVPPEYGLRPPPAGGSLPAEVDSARAEVATAFGTTVGKDASKSERALVAAAGANAVNPMVRSQVDYEETKTIRKSTGVVDKILFWRKDNAEDIEAASTDNATGGGAVEIVKAKQGARLKLPGT
;
A
#
# COMPACT_ATOMS: atom_id res chain seq x y z
N MET A 1 56.69 33.84 23.36
CA MET A 1 56.00 34.35 24.56
C MET A 1 54.50 34.37 24.26
N ILE A 2 53.80 33.35 24.79
CA ILE A 2 52.39 33.36 25.29
C ILE A 2 51.32 33.80 24.27
N ALA A 3 50.56 32.92 23.60
CA ALA A 3 49.51 32.01 24.10
C ALA A 3 48.26 32.73 24.67
N ALA A 4 47.07 32.29 24.21
CA ALA A 4 45.68 32.62 24.60
C ALA A 4 44.96 33.60 23.65
N GLY A 5 43.74 33.38 23.18
CA GLY A 5 42.76 32.32 23.44
C GLY A 5 41.91 32.10 22.17
N ALA A 6 41.60 30.85 21.83
CA ALA A 6 40.45 30.10 22.35
C ALA A 6 39.14 30.41 21.59
N ALA A 7 38.92 29.57 20.57
CA ALA A 7 37.65 28.94 20.23
C ALA A 7 36.37 29.80 20.19
N LEU A 8 35.99 30.25 18.99
CA LEU A 8 34.59 30.46 18.63
C LEU A 8 34.26 29.83 17.26
N ALA A 9 34.71 28.59 17.08
CA ALA A 9 34.27 27.71 16.00
C ALA A 9 33.56 26.51 16.62
N ALA A 10 32.44 26.79 17.31
CA ALA A 10 31.60 25.78 17.91
C ALA A 10 30.14 26.00 17.49
N ALA A 11 29.64 25.07 16.69
CA ALA A 11 28.25 24.64 16.65
C ALA A 11 27.17 25.60 16.11
N THR A 12 27.20 25.86 14.79
CA THR A 12 25.95 25.93 14.00
C THR A 12 25.86 24.71 13.10
N ALA A 13 25.97 23.53 13.70
CA ALA A 13 25.84 22.24 13.03
C ALA A 13 25.06 21.29 13.93
N CYS A 14 23.84 21.68 14.30
CA CYS A 14 22.85 20.82 14.95
C CYS A 14 21.44 21.44 14.74
N THR A 15 20.95 21.51 13.50
CA THR A 15 19.49 21.56 13.25
C THR A 15 18.96 20.13 13.18
N SER A 16 19.29 19.31 14.17
CA SER A 16 18.63 18.04 14.43
C SER A 16 17.57 18.29 15.50
N GLY A 17 16.47 18.93 15.12
CA GLY A 17 15.41 19.26 16.05
C GLY A 17 14.14 19.52 15.27
N GLY A 18 13.25 18.52 15.25
CA GLY A 18 11.99 18.61 14.52
C GLY A 18 11.69 17.42 13.62
N GLY A 19 12.40 16.30 13.78
CA GLY A 19 11.73 15.01 13.60
C GLY A 19 10.63 14.97 14.64
N GLY A 20 9.43 15.43 14.26
CA GLY A 20 8.27 15.38 15.11
C GLY A 20 8.21 13.97 15.66
N SER A 21 8.15 13.86 16.98
CA SER A 21 7.81 12.61 17.64
C SER A 21 6.67 12.01 16.83
N ARG A 22 6.95 10.91 16.11
CA ARG A 22 5.88 10.02 15.64
C ARG A 22 5.38 9.36 16.92
N THR A 23 4.67 10.14 17.72
CA THR A 23 4.01 9.68 18.92
C THR A 23 3.15 8.52 18.43
N PRO A 24 3.40 7.30 18.92
CA PRO A 24 2.66 6.14 18.47
C PRO A 24 1.16 6.44 18.61
N ASP A 25 0.43 6.23 17.52
CA ASP A 25 -1.01 6.43 17.51
C ASP A 25 -1.65 5.42 18.47
N GLU A 26 -2.09 5.93 19.62
CA GLU A 26 -2.68 5.16 20.72
C GLU A 26 -4.02 4.51 20.35
N PHE A 27 -4.65 4.93 19.25
CA PHE A 27 -5.90 4.35 18.74
C PHE A 27 -5.68 3.37 17.58
N ARG A 28 -4.45 3.16 17.13
CA ARG A 28 -4.16 2.24 16.03
C ARG A 28 -4.17 0.79 16.51
N VAL A 29 -5.21 0.05 16.15
CA VAL A 29 -5.31 -1.39 16.41
C VAL A 29 -4.39 -2.15 15.44
N VAL A 30 -3.37 -2.82 15.96
CA VAL A 30 -2.48 -3.71 15.20
C VAL A 30 -2.78 -5.16 15.56
N THR A 31 -2.94 -6.02 14.55
CA THR A 31 -3.11 -7.46 14.73
C THR A 31 -1.76 -8.13 14.96
N LYS A 32 -1.60 -8.79 16.10
CA LYS A 32 -0.40 -9.60 16.40
C LYS A 32 -0.51 -10.97 15.75
N ALA A 33 0.62 -11.49 15.27
CA ALA A 33 0.70 -12.85 14.75
C ALA A 33 0.40 -13.89 15.86
N PRO A 34 -0.19 -15.05 15.51
CA PRO A 34 -0.39 -16.14 16.46
C PRO A 34 0.98 -16.65 16.98
N LEU A 35 1.09 -16.81 18.30
CA LEU A 35 2.31 -17.28 18.94
C LEU A 35 2.45 -18.79 18.76
N ILE A 36 3.48 -19.25 18.05
CA ILE A 36 3.93 -20.65 18.06
C ILE A 36 5.11 -20.77 19.01
N VAL A 37 5.20 -21.88 19.76
CA VAL A 37 6.39 -22.17 20.57
C VAL A 37 7.46 -22.73 19.64
N PRO A 38 8.63 -22.06 19.49
CA PRO A 38 9.72 -22.59 18.70
C PRO A 38 10.29 -23.88 19.33
N PRO A 39 10.86 -24.80 18.53
CA PRO A 39 11.47 -26.03 19.03
C PRO A 39 12.63 -25.78 20.02
N GLU A 40 13.22 -24.58 20.00
CA GLU A 40 14.34 -24.15 20.85
C GLU A 40 13.88 -23.31 22.06
N TYR A 41 12.97 -23.82 22.89
CA TYR A 41 12.48 -23.13 24.10
C TYR A 41 13.45 -23.18 25.29
N GLY A 42 14.55 -23.96 25.18
CA GLY A 42 15.53 -24.18 26.24
C GLY A 42 16.67 -23.13 26.30
N LEU A 43 16.62 -22.08 25.48
CA LEU A 43 17.65 -21.05 25.51
C LEU A 43 17.50 -20.17 26.76
N ARG A 44 18.63 -19.89 27.40
CA ARG A 44 18.69 -18.98 28.54
C ARG A 44 18.11 -17.62 28.11
N PRO A 45 17.14 -17.04 28.85
CA PRO A 45 16.64 -15.72 28.57
C PRO A 45 17.80 -14.72 28.46
N PRO A 46 17.77 -13.80 27.48
CA PRO A 46 18.81 -12.79 27.35
C PRO A 46 18.90 -11.97 28.65
N PRO A 47 20.11 -11.58 29.08
CA PRO A 47 20.29 -10.81 30.30
C PRO A 47 19.48 -9.50 30.23
N ALA A 48 18.97 -9.06 31.39
CA ALA A 48 18.23 -7.81 31.50
C ALA A 48 19.06 -6.65 30.92
N GLY A 49 18.47 -5.89 29.98
CA GLY A 49 19.16 -4.82 29.23
C GLY A 49 19.70 -5.24 27.86
N GLY A 50 19.50 -6.48 27.42
CA GLY A 50 19.79 -6.89 26.05
C GLY A 50 18.90 -6.17 25.01
N SER A 51 19.38 -6.05 23.77
CA SER A 51 18.58 -5.51 22.67
C SER A 51 17.32 -6.34 22.49
N LEU A 52 16.15 -5.73 22.68
CA LEU A 52 14.90 -6.37 22.29
C LEU A 52 14.90 -6.52 20.76
N PRO A 53 14.42 -7.65 20.21
CA PRO A 53 14.15 -7.75 18.78
C PRO A 53 13.26 -6.58 18.33
N ALA A 54 13.56 -6.01 17.17
CA ALA A 54 12.74 -4.96 16.60
C ALA A 54 11.29 -5.45 16.45
N GLU A 55 10.33 -4.62 16.84
CA GLU A 55 8.91 -4.93 16.66
C GLU A 55 8.62 -5.04 15.16
N VAL A 56 8.32 -6.26 14.72
CA VAL A 56 8.01 -6.54 13.32
C VAL A 56 6.54 -6.20 13.10
N ASP A 57 6.29 -5.12 12.38
CA ASP A 57 4.97 -4.80 11.85
C ASP A 57 4.55 -5.90 10.87
N SER A 58 3.54 -6.70 11.25
CA SER A 58 3.06 -7.86 10.50
C SER A 58 2.60 -7.49 9.09
N ALA A 59 1.95 -6.34 8.93
CA ALA A 59 1.52 -5.85 7.62
C ALA A 59 2.72 -5.57 6.70
N ARG A 60 3.82 -5.05 7.25
CA ARG A 60 5.06 -4.86 6.48
C ARG A 60 5.78 -6.17 6.21
N ALA A 61 5.77 -7.12 7.14
CA ALA A 61 6.45 -8.39 7.00
C ALA A 61 5.82 -9.28 5.91
N GLU A 62 4.49 -9.33 5.83
CA GLU A 62 3.78 -10.07 4.78
C GLU A 62 4.07 -9.49 3.38
N VAL A 63 3.98 -8.17 3.22
CA VAL A 63 4.29 -7.50 1.96
C VAL A 63 5.77 -7.66 1.59
N ALA A 64 6.68 -7.55 2.56
CA ALA A 64 8.10 -7.80 2.40
C ALA A 64 8.40 -9.24 1.95
N THR A 65 7.63 -10.21 2.45
CA THR A 65 7.79 -11.62 2.11
C THR A 65 7.20 -11.93 0.74
N ALA A 66 6.02 -11.38 0.43
CA ALA A 66 5.32 -11.62 -0.83
C ALA A 66 5.97 -10.91 -2.03
N PHE A 67 6.48 -9.70 -1.84
CA PHE A 67 7.01 -8.87 -2.93
C PHE A 67 8.51 -8.60 -2.83
N GLY A 68 9.17 -9.02 -1.74
CA GLY A 68 10.56 -8.69 -1.47
C GLY A 68 10.74 -7.24 -1.02
N THR A 69 11.72 -7.00 -0.14
CA THR A 69 12.13 -5.63 0.23
C THR A 69 13.18 -5.05 -0.71
N THR A 70 13.71 -5.88 -1.62
CA THR A 70 14.90 -5.59 -2.42
C THR A 70 14.68 -5.92 -3.89
N VAL A 71 13.59 -5.40 -4.47
CA VAL A 71 13.34 -5.50 -5.91
C VAL A 71 14.59 -5.03 -6.69
N GLY A 72 15.16 -5.92 -7.49
CA GLY A 72 16.31 -5.63 -8.34
C GLY A 72 17.70 -5.65 -7.68
N LYS A 73 17.81 -5.99 -6.38
CA LYS A 73 19.11 -6.03 -5.68
C LYS A 73 20.06 -7.09 -6.25
N ASP A 74 19.52 -8.24 -6.64
CA ASP A 74 20.28 -9.34 -7.23
C ASP A 74 20.14 -9.41 -8.77
N ALA A 75 19.64 -8.34 -9.39
CA ALA A 75 19.45 -8.31 -10.85
C ALA A 75 20.80 -8.38 -11.58
N SER A 76 20.85 -9.24 -12.59
CA SER A 76 21.99 -9.39 -13.50
C SER A 76 22.24 -8.11 -14.31
N LYS A 77 23.45 -7.98 -14.87
CA LYS A 77 23.82 -6.82 -15.71
C LYS A 77 22.88 -6.65 -16.90
N SER A 78 22.43 -7.75 -17.51
CA SER A 78 21.49 -7.76 -18.63
C SER A 78 20.09 -7.30 -18.24
N GLU A 79 19.58 -7.73 -17.07
CA GLU A 79 18.28 -7.29 -16.57
C GLU A 79 18.28 -5.80 -16.24
N ARG A 80 19.35 -5.29 -15.62
CA ARG A 80 19.50 -3.86 -15.37
C ARG A 80 19.58 -3.05 -16.66
N ALA A 81 20.27 -3.54 -17.67
CA ALA A 81 20.34 -2.89 -18.98
C ALA A 81 18.96 -2.85 -19.66
N LEU A 82 18.17 -3.93 -19.57
CA LEU A 82 16.82 -3.98 -20.10
C LEU A 82 15.87 -3.01 -19.38
N VAL A 83 15.91 -2.97 -18.04
CA VAL A 83 15.11 -2.04 -17.22
C VAL A 83 15.50 -0.59 -17.50
N ALA A 84 16.79 -0.31 -17.68
CA ALA A 84 17.27 1.01 -18.06
C ALA A 84 16.80 1.42 -19.47
N ALA A 85 16.85 0.50 -20.44
CA ALA A 85 16.33 0.73 -21.79
C ALA A 85 14.80 0.94 -21.81
N ALA A 86 14.08 0.27 -20.92
CA ALA A 86 12.64 0.45 -20.71
C ALA A 86 12.30 1.73 -19.93
N GLY A 87 13.29 2.51 -19.47
CA GLY A 87 13.07 3.72 -18.67
C GLY A 87 12.55 3.47 -17.26
N ALA A 88 12.51 2.22 -16.80
CA ALA A 88 11.92 1.81 -15.51
C ALA A 88 12.92 1.88 -14.34
N ASN A 89 14.01 2.62 -14.48
CA ASN A 89 15.12 2.65 -13.51
C ASN A 89 14.87 3.56 -12.29
N ALA A 90 13.78 4.34 -12.28
CA ALA A 90 13.52 5.40 -11.29
C ALA A 90 12.12 5.31 -10.66
N VAL A 91 11.67 4.10 -10.32
CA VAL A 91 10.40 3.95 -9.58
C VAL A 91 10.59 4.44 -8.15
N ASN A 92 9.81 5.44 -7.75
CA ASN A 92 9.82 5.93 -6.38
C ASN A 92 9.33 4.82 -5.43
N PRO A 93 10.11 4.41 -4.41
CA PRO A 93 9.71 3.36 -3.48
C PRO A 93 8.47 3.73 -2.64
N MET A 94 8.15 5.03 -2.56
CA MET A 94 6.99 5.58 -1.87
C MET A 94 5.77 5.75 -2.79
N VAL A 95 5.82 5.31 -4.05
CA VAL A 95 4.72 5.50 -5.01
C VAL A 95 3.40 4.91 -4.51
N ARG A 96 3.44 3.76 -3.82
CA ARG A 96 2.22 3.15 -3.24
C ARG A 96 1.60 4.05 -2.18
N SER A 97 2.39 4.55 -1.22
CA SER A 97 1.87 5.48 -0.21
C SER A 97 1.36 6.79 -0.80
N GLN A 98 1.96 7.25 -1.90
CA GLN A 98 1.51 8.44 -2.63
C GLN A 98 0.15 8.18 -3.29
N VAL A 99 0.02 7.06 -4.02
CA VAL A 99 -1.24 6.64 -4.65
C VAL A 99 -2.31 6.41 -3.60
N ASP A 100 -2.00 5.73 -2.50
CA ASP A 100 -2.97 5.49 -1.41
C ASP A 100 -3.47 6.81 -0.80
N TYR A 101 -2.57 7.78 -0.64
CA TYR A 101 -2.93 9.13 -0.14
C TYR A 101 -3.81 9.90 -1.14
N GLU A 102 -3.52 9.77 -2.45
CA GLU A 102 -4.30 10.39 -3.51
C GLU A 102 -5.68 9.74 -3.66
N GLU A 103 -5.75 8.40 -3.68
CA GLU A 103 -6.97 7.61 -3.82
C GLU A 103 -7.90 7.70 -2.61
N THR A 104 -7.35 7.95 -1.42
CA THR A 104 -8.16 8.27 -0.24
C THR A 104 -9.08 9.49 -0.49
N LYS A 105 -8.69 10.42 -1.37
CA LYS A 105 -9.53 11.55 -1.78
C LYS A 105 -10.61 11.18 -2.81
N THR A 106 -10.44 10.07 -3.54
CA THR A 106 -11.41 9.57 -4.53
C THR A 106 -12.65 8.95 -3.86
N ILE A 107 -12.48 8.28 -2.71
CA ILE A 107 -13.57 7.57 -2.01
C ILE A 107 -14.71 8.51 -1.58
N ARG A 108 -14.47 9.82 -1.45
CA ARG A 108 -15.50 10.83 -1.17
C ARG A 108 -15.48 12.01 -2.15
N LYS A 109 -15.28 11.76 -3.44
CA LYS A 109 -15.43 12.83 -4.43
C LYS A 109 -16.91 13.20 -4.55
N SER A 110 -17.25 14.45 -4.23
CA SER A 110 -18.58 14.99 -4.56
C SER A 110 -18.73 15.02 -6.08
N THR A 111 -19.95 14.82 -6.58
CA THR A 111 -20.26 14.94 -8.01
C THR A 111 -19.77 16.29 -8.50
N GLY A 112 -18.73 16.24 -9.33
CA GLY A 112 -18.04 17.44 -9.82
C GLY A 112 -18.95 18.29 -10.68
N VAL A 113 -18.48 19.49 -11.05
CA VAL A 113 -19.23 20.37 -11.96
C VAL A 113 -19.53 19.69 -13.29
N VAL A 114 -18.58 18.90 -13.81
CA VAL A 114 -18.75 18.14 -15.06
C VAL A 114 -19.86 17.09 -14.94
N ASP A 115 -19.93 16.39 -13.81
CA ASP A 115 -20.94 15.36 -13.56
C ASP A 115 -22.34 15.97 -13.48
N LYS A 116 -22.46 17.14 -12.84
CA LYS A 116 -23.73 17.90 -12.81
C LYS A 116 -24.17 18.40 -14.18
N ILE A 117 -23.24 18.74 -15.08
CA ILE A 117 -23.57 19.18 -16.43
C ILE A 117 -23.94 17.98 -17.31
N LEU A 118 -23.17 16.89 -17.23
CA LEU A 118 -23.42 15.68 -18.01
C LEU A 118 -24.75 15.01 -17.60
N PHE A 119 -25.03 14.96 -16.30
CA PHE A 119 -26.23 14.35 -15.72
C PHE A 119 -27.23 15.39 -15.21
N TRP A 120 -27.26 16.59 -15.80
CA TRP A 120 -28.16 17.68 -15.41
C TRP A 120 -29.65 17.31 -15.47
N ARG A 121 -29.98 16.27 -16.25
CA ARG A 121 -31.33 15.75 -16.44
C ARG A 121 -31.58 14.36 -15.84
N LYS A 122 -30.75 13.85 -14.92
CA LYS A 122 -30.88 12.44 -14.46
C LYS A 122 -32.24 12.06 -13.85
N ASP A 123 -32.99 13.03 -13.31
CA ASP A 123 -34.27 12.79 -12.64
C ASP A 123 -35.48 12.96 -13.58
N ASN A 124 -35.26 13.24 -14.87
CA ASN A 124 -36.35 13.36 -15.84
C ASN A 124 -36.78 11.97 -16.32
N ALA A 125 -38.08 11.70 -16.21
CA ALA A 125 -38.65 10.39 -16.52
C ALA A 125 -38.35 9.93 -17.96
N GLU A 126 -38.43 10.82 -18.95
CA GLU A 126 -38.16 10.49 -20.36
C GLU A 126 -36.72 10.04 -20.60
N ASP A 127 -35.74 10.65 -19.93
CA ASP A 127 -34.32 10.30 -20.09
C ASP A 127 -33.96 9.01 -19.34
N ILE A 128 -34.66 8.72 -18.23
CA ILE A 128 -34.51 7.47 -17.48
C ILE A 128 -35.00 6.29 -18.33
N GLU A 129 -36.15 6.45 -19.00
CA GLU A 129 -36.70 5.43 -19.90
C GLU A 129 -35.83 5.26 -21.17
N ALA A 130 -35.26 6.35 -21.69
CA ALA A 130 -34.30 6.28 -22.81
C ALA A 130 -33.00 5.58 -22.40
N ALA A 131 -32.45 5.86 -21.21
CA ALA A 131 -31.25 5.21 -20.70
C ALA A 131 -31.48 3.74 -20.30
N SER A 132 -32.69 3.38 -19.87
CA SER A 132 -33.06 1.99 -19.55
C SER A 132 -33.23 1.13 -20.80
N THR A 133 -33.47 1.74 -21.96
CA THR A 133 -33.58 1.05 -23.26
C THR A 133 -32.25 1.06 -24.02
N ASP A 134 -31.39 2.07 -23.83
CA ASP A 134 -30.01 2.16 -24.33
C ASP A 134 -28.99 1.46 -23.39
N ASN A 135 -29.31 0.25 -22.96
CA ASN A 135 -28.39 -0.61 -22.23
C ASN A 135 -28.14 -1.90 -23.03
N ALA A 136 -27.06 -2.61 -22.71
CA ALA A 136 -26.68 -3.85 -23.42
C ALA A 136 -27.77 -4.94 -23.39
N THR A 137 -28.79 -4.76 -22.55
CA THR A 137 -29.93 -5.67 -22.34
C THR A 137 -31.19 -5.22 -23.06
N GLY A 138 -31.17 -4.07 -23.76
CA GLY A 138 -32.27 -3.55 -24.57
C GLY A 138 -33.58 -3.35 -23.80
N GLY A 139 -33.49 -2.98 -22.52
CA GLY A 139 -34.65 -2.86 -21.62
C GLY A 139 -35.25 -4.19 -21.13
N GLY A 140 -34.69 -5.34 -21.51
CA GLY A 140 -35.13 -6.66 -21.03
C GLY A 140 -34.70 -6.95 -19.59
N ALA A 141 -35.53 -7.67 -18.83
CA ALA A 141 -35.19 -8.12 -17.49
C ALA A 141 -34.01 -9.10 -17.52
N VAL A 142 -32.92 -8.79 -16.80
CA VAL A 142 -31.74 -9.65 -16.69
C VAL A 142 -31.97 -10.70 -15.62
N GLU A 143 -32.23 -11.93 -16.03
CA GLU A 143 -32.31 -13.07 -15.12
C GLU A 143 -30.91 -13.68 -14.91
N ILE A 144 -30.28 -13.37 -13.77
CA ILE A 144 -28.99 -13.94 -13.41
C ILE A 144 -29.23 -15.33 -12.80
N VAL A 145 -29.24 -16.35 -13.66
CA VAL A 145 -29.30 -17.75 -13.20
C VAL A 145 -27.94 -18.15 -12.66
N LYS A 146 -27.82 -18.22 -11.33
CA LYS A 146 -26.66 -18.82 -10.68
C LYS A 146 -26.66 -20.32 -10.99
N ALA A 147 -25.70 -20.78 -11.79
CA ALA A 147 -25.50 -22.20 -12.02
C ALA A 147 -25.39 -22.91 -10.65
N LYS A 148 -26.31 -23.85 -10.41
CA LYS A 148 -26.37 -24.66 -9.19
C LYS A 148 -24.98 -25.27 -8.95
N GLN A 149 -24.44 -25.11 -7.73
CA GLN A 149 -23.09 -25.52 -7.29
C GLN A 149 -22.74 -27.02 -7.45
N GLY A 150 -23.51 -27.81 -8.20
CA GLY A 150 -23.32 -29.27 -8.32
C GLY A 150 -22.84 -29.78 -9.68
N ALA A 151 -22.95 -29.01 -10.77
CA ALA A 151 -22.56 -29.49 -12.10
C ALA A 151 -21.16 -28.99 -12.45
N ARG A 152 -20.13 -29.53 -11.79
CA ARG A 152 -18.76 -29.42 -12.29
C ARG A 152 -18.76 -30.11 -13.67
N LEU A 153 -18.68 -29.32 -14.74
CA LEU A 153 -18.51 -29.84 -16.10
C LEU A 153 -17.17 -30.59 -16.12
N LYS A 154 -17.21 -31.92 -15.98
CA LYS A 154 -16.01 -32.74 -16.09
C LYS A 154 -15.57 -32.69 -17.55
N LEU A 155 -14.42 -32.06 -17.80
CA LEU A 155 -13.74 -32.21 -19.08
C LEU A 155 -13.33 -33.68 -19.22
N PRO A 156 -13.64 -34.35 -20.34
CA PRO A 156 -13.22 -35.72 -20.56
C PRO A 156 -11.70 -35.75 -20.78
N GLY A 157 -10.97 -36.38 -19.86
CA GLY A 157 -9.56 -36.70 -20.02
C GLY A 157 -8.64 -36.22 -18.89
N THR A 158 -8.60 -37.00 -17.82
CA THR A 158 -7.36 -37.43 -17.12
C THR A 158 -7.62 -38.79 -16.51
#